data_AF-A0A916QTR2-F1
#
_entry.id   AF-A0A916QTR2-F1
#
_cell.length_a   1.000
_cell.length_b   1.000
_cell.length_c   1.000
_cell.angle_alpha   90.00
_cell.angle_beta   90.00
_cell.angle_gamma   90.00
#
_symmetry.space_group_name_H-M   'P 1'
#
loop_
_entity.id
_entity.type
_entity.pdbx_description
1 polymer ?
#
loop_
_entity_poly.entity_id
_entity_poly.type
_entity_poly.pdbx_seq_one_letter_code
_entity_poly.pdbx_strand_id
1 'polypeptide(L)'
;MNSITDIEIREFEKSVDYWILKTLATNITTFEQLITSLPSVYPSTVLNSIQRLVSDQKISRQVMDNILKTDNQKVGKTISLAHQISLPVPHPLDYDWRFSDVATTDLLNQCQKLTSDDSKVALIGTPSLLRMGIEISYPRELILLEASQAIISSLAQITSKEQVVQCDVMRDSLPQISAEAVVLDPPWYPEYINSFLWAACQICQVGGYILISLPPLGTRPGMEREWKETLNWAKQIGLTLYRLDELALSYQTPIFELNSLKAEGISQVSKEWRRSNLAIFQRTHQTFVPRPTVSHQQAKWIEELLDGVRIRVKQQNVTKFLEPSLKSILPGDVLQSVSRRDRHRPLADVWTSGNRIFACQGCGILLLTYSRRCPYGKNRDSSVWETLTAV
;
A
#
# COMPACT_ATOMS: atom_id res chain seq x y z
N MET A 1 -18.89 -1.78 9.77
CA MET A 1 -18.22 -2.84 9.00
C MET A 1 -18.89 -4.15 9.36
N ASN A 2 -19.48 -4.85 8.40
CA ASN A 2 -19.94 -6.22 8.64
C ASN A 2 -18.71 -7.08 8.95
N SER A 3 -18.75 -7.80 10.07
CA SER A 3 -17.68 -8.73 10.44
C SER A 3 -17.59 -9.84 9.40
N ILE A 4 -16.37 -10.20 8.99
CA ILE A 4 -16.14 -11.40 8.19
C ILE A 4 -16.69 -12.60 8.95
N THR A 5 -17.49 -13.40 8.27
CA THR A 5 -18.10 -14.61 8.83
C THR A 5 -17.15 -15.80 8.76
N ASP A 6 -17.30 -16.78 9.66
CA ASP A 6 -16.56 -18.05 9.57
C ASP A 6 -16.83 -18.80 8.26
N ILE A 7 -17.99 -18.56 7.64
CA ILE A 7 -18.34 -19.11 6.33
C ILE A 7 -17.42 -18.51 5.26
N GLU A 8 -17.30 -17.17 5.20
CA GLU A 8 -16.43 -16.48 4.25
C GLU A 8 -14.95 -16.89 4.43
N ILE A 9 -14.49 -17.13 5.66
CA ILE A 9 -13.12 -17.61 5.93
C ILE A 9 -12.91 -19.00 5.31
N ARG A 10 -13.82 -19.94 5.58
CA ARG A 10 -13.71 -21.31 5.06
C ARG A 10 -13.83 -21.36 3.53
N GLU A 11 -14.69 -20.54 2.94
CA GLU A 11 -14.83 -20.42 1.48
C GLU A 11 -13.55 -19.86 0.85
N PHE A 12 -12.95 -18.86 1.48
CA PHE A 12 -11.66 -18.30 1.06
C PHE A 12 -10.54 -19.35 1.12
N GLU A 13 -10.42 -20.09 2.21
CA GLU A 13 -9.40 -21.15 2.34
C GLU A 13 -9.55 -22.25 1.28
N LYS A 14 -10.79 -22.69 1.01
CA LYS A 14 -11.09 -23.64 -0.07
C LYS A 14 -10.72 -23.09 -1.45
N SER A 15 -10.97 -21.80 -1.68
CA SER A 15 -10.63 -21.14 -2.94
C SER A 15 -9.12 -21.06 -3.13
N VAL A 16 -8.37 -20.72 -2.07
CA VAL A 16 -6.90 -20.73 -2.07
C VAL A 16 -6.36 -22.12 -2.37
N ASP A 17 -6.88 -23.16 -1.70
CA ASP A 17 -6.48 -24.56 -1.97
C ASP A 17 -6.72 -24.95 -3.43
N TYR A 18 -7.89 -24.59 -3.97
CA TYR A 18 -8.24 -24.85 -5.36
C TYR A 18 -7.30 -24.12 -6.33
N TRP A 19 -7.02 -22.83 -6.10
CA TRP A 19 -6.10 -22.07 -6.95
C TRP A 19 -4.70 -22.65 -6.91
N ILE A 20 -4.19 -23.03 -5.74
CA ILE A 20 -2.87 -23.66 -5.61
C ILE A 20 -2.83 -24.97 -6.38
N LEU A 21 -3.81 -25.87 -6.21
CA LEU A 21 -3.86 -27.14 -6.95
C LEU A 21 -3.90 -26.93 -8.47
N LYS A 22 -4.72 -25.98 -8.94
CA LYS A 22 -4.81 -25.62 -10.37
C LYS A 22 -3.48 -25.08 -10.89
N THR A 23 -2.83 -24.22 -10.12
CA THR A 23 -1.54 -23.61 -10.47
C THR A 23 -0.41 -24.63 -10.46
N LEU A 24 -0.39 -25.57 -9.52
CA LEU A 24 0.58 -26.68 -9.46
C LEU A 24 0.40 -27.72 -10.57
N ALA A 25 -0.77 -27.78 -11.19
CA ALA A 25 -0.97 -28.58 -12.40
C ALA A 25 -0.26 -28.00 -13.64
N THR A 26 0.31 -26.79 -13.51
CA THR A 26 1.18 -26.18 -14.54
C THR A 26 2.66 -26.45 -14.21
N ASN A 27 3.58 -26.09 -15.11
CA ASN A 27 5.03 -26.29 -14.93
C ASN A 27 5.68 -25.32 -13.90
N ILE A 28 4.97 -24.98 -12.82
CA ILE A 28 5.50 -24.13 -11.74
C ILE A 28 6.37 -24.95 -10.80
N THR A 29 7.58 -24.47 -10.56
CA THR A 29 8.59 -25.20 -9.78
C THR A 29 9.07 -24.44 -8.55
N THR A 30 8.74 -23.16 -8.40
CA THR A 30 9.22 -22.32 -7.28
C THR A 30 8.09 -21.63 -6.53
N PHE A 31 8.34 -21.29 -5.27
CA PHE A 31 7.39 -20.55 -4.43
C PHE A 31 7.08 -19.15 -4.99
N GLU A 32 8.09 -18.49 -5.58
CA GLU A 32 7.91 -17.19 -6.24
C GLU A 32 6.96 -17.26 -7.43
N GLN A 33 7.16 -18.25 -8.32
CA GLN A 33 6.28 -18.50 -9.46
C GLN A 33 4.85 -18.83 -9.01
N LEU A 34 4.71 -19.58 -7.93
CA LEU A 34 3.40 -19.89 -7.35
C LEU A 34 2.69 -18.62 -6.88
N ILE A 35 3.32 -17.81 -6.02
CA ILE A 35 2.69 -16.59 -5.49
C ILE A 35 2.29 -15.62 -6.61
N THR A 36 3.19 -15.39 -7.57
CA THR A 36 2.96 -14.44 -8.68
C THR A 36 1.87 -14.90 -9.65
N SER A 37 1.53 -16.19 -9.66
CA SER A 37 0.47 -16.78 -10.49
C SER A 37 -0.89 -16.85 -9.78
N LEU A 38 -0.93 -16.62 -8.47
CA LEU A 38 -2.17 -16.61 -7.69
C LEU A 38 -2.84 -15.22 -7.76
N PRO A 39 -4.15 -15.12 -7.45
CA PRO A 39 -4.87 -13.83 -7.45
C PRO A 39 -4.52 -12.98 -6.22
N SER A 40 -3.22 -12.68 -6.05
CA SER A 40 -2.64 -11.89 -4.96
C SER A 40 -2.92 -12.44 -3.56
N VAL A 41 -2.86 -13.77 -3.43
CA VAL A 41 -2.93 -14.43 -2.12
C VAL A 41 -1.65 -14.13 -1.34
N TYR A 42 -1.80 -13.67 -0.10
CA TYR A 42 -0.67 -13.29 0.74
C TYR A 42 0.27 -14.49 1.01
N PRO A 43 1.61 -14.32 1.00
CA PRO A 43 2.56 -15.45 1.05
C PRO A 43 2.37 -16.43 2.21
N SER A 44 2.10 -15.97 3.44
CA SER A 44 1.86 -16.90 4.55
C SER A 44 0.55 -17.68 4.43
N THR A 45 -0.48 -17.09 3.79
CA THR A 45 -1.70 -17.83 3.44
C THR A 45 -1.42 -18.94 2.44
N VAL A 46 -0.54 -18.68 1.45
CA VAL A 46 -0.09 -19.70 0.49
C VAL A 46 0.65 -20.82 1.22
N LEU A 47 1.59 -20.49 2.10
CA LEU A 47 2.34 -21.48 2.87
C LEU A 47 1.43 -22.36 3.74
N ASN A 48 0.49 -21.74 4.47
CA ASN A 48 -0.49 -22.45 5.29
C ASN A 48 -1.37 -23.39 4.45
N SER A 49 -1.77 -22.96 3.24
CA SER A 49 -2.53 -23.80 2.32
C SER A 49 -1.70 -24.99 1.79
N ILE A 50 -0.44 -24.79 1.40
CA ILE A 50 0.43 -25.89 0.98
C ILE A 50 0.57 -26.93 2.10
N GLN A 51 0.79 -26.49 3.34
CA GLN A 51 0.88 -27.38 4.51
C GLN A 51 -0.41 -28.17 4.72
N ARG A 52 -1.57 -27.50 4.60
CA ARG A 52 -2.88 -28.14 4.67
C ARG A 52 -3.07 -29.18 3.55
N LEU A 53 -2.72 -28.84 2.30
CA LEU A 53 -2.84 -29.75 1.15
C LEU A 53 -1.95 -31.00 1.29
N VAL A 54 -0.76 -30.88 1.88
CA VAL A 54 0.10 -32.04 2.22
C VAL A 54 -0.54 -32.89 3.31
N SER A 55 -1.06 -32.26 4.37
CA SER A 55 -1.76 -32.96 5.46
C SER A 55 -2.99 -33.73 4.95
N ASP A 56 -3.72 -33.14 4.01
CA ASP A 56 -4.88 -33.73 3.34
C ASP A 56 -4.51 -34.74 2.24
N GLN A 57 -3.21 -34.99 2.01
CA GLN A 57 -2.70 -35.88 0.96
C GLN A 57 -3.10 -35.50 -0.47
N LYS A 58 -3.45 -34.23 -0.71
CA LYS A 58 -3.78 -33.70 -2.05
C LYS A 58 -2.54 -33.38 -2.88
N ILE A 59 -1.42 -33.12 -2.22
CA ILE A 59 -0.09 -33.02 -2.84
C ILE A 59 0.92 -33.81 -2.00
N SER A 60 2.01 -34.29 -2.62
CA SER A 60 3.05 -35.01 -1.88
C SER A 60 3.97 -34.05 -1.12
N ARG A 61 4.59 -34.54 -0.05
CA ARG A 61 5.62 -33.78 0.68
C ARG A 61 6.78 -33.36 -0.22
N GLN A 62 7.14 -34.21 -1.19
CA GLN A 62 8.18 -33.90 -2.17
C GLN A 62 7.82 -32.69 -3.05
N VAL A 63 6.55 -32.52 -3.42
CA VAL A 63 6.10 -31.33 -4.16
C VAL A 63 6.29 -30.07 -3.31
N MET A 64 5.85 -30.09 -2.05
CA MET A 64 6.08 -28.98 -1.12
C MET A 64 7.58 -28.67 -0.97
N ASP A 65 8.40 -29.69 -0.71
CA ASP A 65 9.84 -29.52 -0.54
C ASP A 65 10.49 -28.95 -1.82
N ASN A 66 10.03 -29.35 -3.01
CA ASN A 66 10.53 -28.81 -4.27
C ASN A 66 10.16 -27.34 -4.50
N ILE A 67 8.92 -26.94 -4.18
CA ILE A 67 8.47 -25.55 -4.33
C ILE A 67 9.19 -24.63 -3.35
N LEU A 68 9.41 -25.10 -2.12
CA LEU A 68 10.05 -24.34 -1.05
C LEU A 68 11.58 -24.42 -1.08
N LYS A 69 12.17 -25.28 -1.93
CA LYS A 69 13.62 -25.33 -2.13
C LYS A 69 14.11 -23.97 -2.59
N THR A 70 15.08 -23.45 -1.86
CA THR A 70 15.82 -22.25 -2.23
C THR A 70 16.65 -22.57 -3.47
N ASP A 71 16.19 -22.14 -4.64
CA ASP A 71 17.11 -22.02 -5.76
C ASP A 71 17.86 -20.70 -5.58
N ASN A 72 19.17 -20.77 -5.32
CA ASN A 72 20.05 -19.60 -5.31
C ASN A 72 20.24 -19.01 -6.73
N GLN A 73 19.48 -19.50 -7.71
CA GLN A 73 19.42 -18.92 -9.04
C GLN A 73 18.98 -17.48 -8.95
N LYS A 74 19.85 -16.61 -9.47
CA LYS A 74 19.72 -15.16 -9.53
C LYS A 74 18.28 -14.79 -9.83
N VAL A 75 17.57 -14.29 -8.81
CA VAL A 75 16.31 -13.55 -8.96
C VAL A 75 16.48 -12.67 -10.18
N GLY A 76 15.64 -12.91 -11.20
CA GLY A 76 15.71 -12.17 -12.45
C GLY A 76 15.82 -10.70 -12.11
N LYS A 77 16.87 -10.03 -12.61
CA LYS A 77 17.00 -8.59 -12.44
C LYS A 77 15.77 -7.97 -13.09
N THR A 78 14.74 -7.67 -12.31
CA THR A 78 13.73 -6.71 -12.74
C THR A 78 14.52 -5.45 -13.06
N ILE A 79 14.44 -5.00 -14.30
CA ILE A 79 15.07 -3.76 -14.75
C ILE A 79 14.26 -2.65 -14.08
N SER A 80 14.56 -2.37 -12.81
CA SER A 80 14.14 -1.12 -12.21
C SER A 80 14.89 -0.04 -12.95
N LEU A 81 14.14 0.88 -13.55
CA LEU A 81 14.74 2.06 -14.13
C LEU A 81 15.44 2.80 -12.99
N ALA A 82 16.69 3.21 -13.21
CA ALA A 82 17.37 4.06 -12.26
C ALA A 82 16.67 5.43 -12.30
N HIS A 83 15.76 5.65 -11.36
CA HIS A 83 15.04 6.90 -11.22
C HIS A 83 15.98 8.03 -10.81
N GLN A 84 15.80 9.19 -11.42
CA GLN A 84 16.53 10.41 -11.11
C GLN A 84 15.92 11.10 -9.89
N ILE A 85 14.61 10.94 -9.71
CA ILE A 85 13.85 11.51 -8.62
C ILE A 85 13.67 10.45 -7.53
N SER A 86 14.26 10.71 -6.36
CA SER A 86 14.07 9.88 -5.18
C SER A 86 12.75 10.23 -4.49
N LEU A 87 11.98 9.21 -4.12
CA LEU A 87 10.83 9.35 -3.24
C LEU A 87 11.21 8.84 -1.84
N PRO A 88 10.66 9.42 -0.76
CA PRO A 88 10.86 8.94 0.61
C PRO A 88 10.61 7.44 0.74
N VAL A 89 11.29 6.80 1.70
CA VAL A 89 11.04 5.39 2.01
C VAL A 89 9.57 5.19 2.39
N PRO A 90 8.88 4.17 1.85
CA PRO A 90 7.50 3.88 2.22
C PRO A 90 7.30 3.64 3.71
N HIS A 91 6.12 3.98 4.24
CA HIS A 91 5.79 3.79 5.66
C HIS A 91 4.43 3.08 5.85
N PRO A 92 4.33 2.07 6.74
CA PRO A 92 3.11 1.26 6.91
C PRO A 92 1.90 2.04 7.47
N LEU A 93 2.14 3.15 8.16
CA LEU A 93 1.08 4.07 8.62
C LEU A 93 0.43 4.87 7.50
N ASP A 94 1.15 5.09 6.39
CA ASP A 94 0.68 5.88 5.25
C ASP A 94 -0.02 4.99 4.20
N TYR A 95 -0.01 3.66 4.38
CA TYR A 95 -0.43 2.68 3.39
C TYR A 95 0.32 2.82 2.05
N ASP A 96 1.60 3.16 2.11
CA ASP A 96 2.43 3.49 0.95
C ASP A 96 2.95 2.21 0.24
N TRP A 97 2.08 1.57 -0.53
CA TRP A 97 2.50 0.61 -1.55
C TRP A 97 2.54 1.35 -2.89
N ARG A 98 3.60 1.11 -3.68
CA ARG A 98 3.79 1.83 -4.95
C ARG A 98 3.72 0.88 -6.13
N PHE A 99 3.09 1.31 -7.21
CA PHE A 99 3.13 0.59 -8.48
C PHE A 99 4.56 0.37 -8.94
N SER A 100 4.81 -0.76 -9.61
CA SER A 100 6.07 -0.96 -10.29
C SER A 100 6.19 -0.10 -11.56
N ASP A 101 7.38 -0.05 -12.14
CA ASP A 101 7.66 0.80 -13.30
C ASP A 101 6.80 0.38 -14.50
N VAL A 102 6.56 -0.93 -14.65
CA VAL A 102 5.68 -1.50 -15.68
C VAL A 102 4.25 -1.00 -15.48
N ALA A 103 3.68 -1.17 -14.29
CA ALA A 103 2.32 -0.73 -13.99
C ALA A 103 2.16 0.80 -14.11
N THR A 104 3.18 1.56 -13.69
CA THR A 104 3.20 3.03 -13.82
C THR A 104 3.18 3.45 -15.30
N THR A 105 4.02 2.83 -16.13
CA THR A 105 4.07 3.07 -17.58
C THR A 105 2.72 2.72 -18.23
N ASP A 106 2.15 1.57 -17.88
CA ASP A 106 0.87 1.13 -18.42
C ASP A 106 -0.26 2.10 -18.03
N LEU A 107 -0.31 2.56 -16.78
CA LEU A 107 -1.31 3.54 -16.34
C LEU A 107 -1.19 4.87 -17.09
N LEU A 108 0.02 5.40 -17.27
CA LEU A 108 0.25 6.61 -18.07
C LEU A 108 -0.19 6.40 -19.53
N ASN A 109 0.13 5.25 -20.13
CA ASN A 109 -0.33 4.90 -21.47
C ASN A 109 -1.86 4.79 -21.56
N GLN A 110 -2.53 4.27 -20.53
CA GLN A 110 -4.00 4.25 -20.50
C GLN A 110 -4.58 5.66 -20.41
N CYS A 111 -4.01 6.53 -19.58
CA CYS A 111 -4.41 7.94 -19.53
C CYS A 111 -4.28 8.60 -20.91
N GLN A 112 -3.15 8.44 -21.58
CA GLN A 112 -2.95 9.01 -22.92
C GLN A 112 -3.98 8.52 -23.95
N LYS A 113 -4.38 7.24 -23.88
CA LYS A 113 -5.41 6.66 -24.76
C LYS A 113 -6.83 7.17 -24.46
N LEU A 114 -7.09 7.55 -23.22
CA LEU A 114 -8.42 7.92 -22.74
C LEU A 114 -8.66 9.43 -22.74
N THR A 115 -7.62 10.24 -22.94
CA THR A 115 -7.70 11.70 -22.80
C THR A 115 -7.11 12.47 -23.98
N SER A 116 -7.60 13.70 -24.17
CA SER A 116 -7.17 14.63 -25.23
C SER A 116 -5.75 15.17 -25.03
N ASP A 117 -5.16 15.77 -26.07
CA ASP A 117 -3.73 16.06 -26.10
C ASP A 117 -3.20 17.04 -25.04
N ASP A 118 -4.06 17.95 -24.58
CA ASP A 118 -3.77 18.99 -23.58
C ASP A 118 -4.58 18.80 -22.28
N SER A 119 -5.04 17.57 -22.04
CA SER A 119 -5.87 17.23 -20.89
C SER A 119 -5.11 17.29 -19.56
N LYS A 120 -5.90 17.45 -18.49
CA LYS A 120 -5.43 17.28 -17.10
C LYS A 120 -5.69 15.86 -16.63
N VAL A 121 -4.69 15.26 -15.99
CA VAL A 121 -4.80 13.99 -15.29
C VAL A 121 -4.53 14.22 -13.81
N ALA A 122 -5.54 13.97 -12.97
CA ALA A 122 -5.36 14.03 -11.54
C ALA A 122 -4.86 12.68 -11.00
N LEU A 123 -3.93 12.72 -10.06
CA LEU A 123 -3.30 11.58 -9.42
C LEU A 123 -3.64 11.67 -7.93
N ILE A 124 -4.27 10.64 -7.35
CA ILE A 124 -4.64 10.63 -5.93
C ILE A 124 -3.90 9.49 -5.24
N GLY A 125 -2.95 9.85 -4.35
CA GLY A 125 -2.13 8.87 -3.64
C GLY A 125 -1.22 8.02 -4.55
N THR A 126 -0.82 8.56 -5.70
CA THR A 126 -0.01 7.84 -6.71
C THR A 126 1.27 8.60 -7.07
N PRO A 127 2.17 8.87 -6.10
CA PRO A 127 3.35 9.69 -6.33
C PRO A 127 4.35 9.08 -7.33
N SER A 128 4.35 7.75 -7.49
CA SER A 128 5.19 7.09 -8.50
C SER A 128 4.81 7.47 -9.94
N LEU A 129 3.53 7.74 -10.21
CA LEU A 129 3.05 8.21 -11.52
C LEU A 129 3.52 9.63 -11.80
N LEU A 130 3.41 10.54 -10.83
CA LEU A 130 3.91 11.90 -11.02
C LEU A 130 5.42 11.90 -11.26
N ARG A 131 6.17 11.15 -10.43
CA ARG A 131 7.61 10.98 -10.59
C ARG A 131 7.97 10.52 -12.01
N MET A 132 7.39 9.40 -12.45
CA MET A 132 7.68 8.85 -13.78
C MET A 132 7.26 9.81 -14.88
N GLY A 133 6.11 10.48 -14.73
CA GLY A 133 5.64 11.47 -15.68
C GLY A 133 6.59 12.65 -15.86
N ILE A 134 7.20 13.15 -14.77
CA ILE A 134 8.23 14.19 -14.84
C ILE A 134 9.47 13.66 -15.57
N GLU A 135 9.97 12.48 -15.18
CA GLU A 135 11.21 11.91 -15.73
C GLU A 135 11.12 11.63 -17.24
N ILE A 136 9.94 11.27 -17.74
CA ILE A 136 9.72 10.98 -19.17
C ILE A 136 9.14 12.17 -19.94
N SER A 137 8.96 13.33 -19.31
CA SER A 137 8.30 14.50 -19.90
C SER A 137 6.92 14.15 -20.50
N TYR A 138 6.07 13.53 -19.67
CA TYR A 138 4.73 13.08 -20.05
C TYR A 138 3.90 14.24 -20.61
N PRO A 139 3.19 14.06 -21.74
CA PRO A 139 2.61 15.18 -22.50
C PRO A 139 1.37 15.82 -21.87
N ARG A 140 0.75 15.21 -20.84
CA ARG A 140 -0.43 15.76 -20.16
C ARG A 140 -0.04 16.50 -18.89
N GLU A 141 -0.87 17.45 -18.48
CA GLU A 141 -0.73 18.10 -17.19
C GLU A 141 -1.08 17.11 -16.05
N LEU A 142 -0.07 16.74 -15.26
CA LEU A 142 -0.24 15.89 -14.08
C LEU A 142 -0.38 16.72 -12.81
N ILE A 143 -1.42 16.45 -12.02
CA ILE A 143 -1.64 17.07 -10.71
C ILE A 143 -1.79 15.97 -9.65
N LEU A 144 -0.89 15.94 -8.68
CA LEU A 144 -0.91 15.01 -7.54
C LEU A 144 -1.63 15.62 -6.34
N LEU A 145 -2.59 14.87 -5.79
CA LEU A 145 -3.21 15.08 -4.49
C LEU A 145 -2.61 14.05 -3.52
N GLU A 146 -1.91 14.55 -2.51
CA GLU A 146 -1.14 13.71 -1.58
C GLU A 146 -1.35 14.17 -0.13
N ALA A 147 -1.45 13.22 0.80
CA ALA A 147 -1.59 13.49 2.23
C ALA A 147 -0.24 13.45 2.97
N SER A 148 0.73 12.69 2.46
CA SER A 148 2.03 12.49 3.07
C SER A 148 2.93 13.72 2.90
N GLN A 149 3.19 14.41 4.02
CA GLN A 149 4.10 15.55 4.05
C GLN A 149 5.50 15.21 3.55
N ALA A 150 5.99 13.98 3.79
CA ALA A 150 7.30 13.55 3.31
C ALA A 150 7.36 13.54 1.78
N ILE A 151 6.31 13.01 1.12
CA ILE A 151 6.21 12.95 -0.33
C ILE A 151 6.10 14.36 -0.91
N ILE A 152 5.22 15.19 -0.32
CA ILE A 152 5.02 16.58 -0.74
C ILE A 152 6.34 17.35 -0.68
N SER A 153 7.04 17.29 0.46
CA SER A 153 8.32 17.98 0.65
C SER A 153 9.39 17.50 -0.34
N SER A 154 9.38 16.20 -0.68
CA SER A 154 10.32 15.63 -1.65
C SER A 154 10.06 16.10 -3.08
N LEU A 155 8.79 16.15 -3.49
CA LEU A 155 8.40 16.51 -4.87
C LEU A 155 8.37 18.03 -5.09
N ALA A 156 8.04 18.82 -4.07
CA ALA A 156 8.01 20.28 -4.14
C ALA A 156 9.39 20.91 -4.45
N GLN A 157 10.48 20.15 -4.30
CA GLN A 157 11.83 20.58 -4.69
C GLN A 157 12.08 20.47 -6.21
N ILE A 158 11.23 19.73 -6.92
CA ILE A 158 11.47 19.28 -8.30
C ILE A 158 10.40 19.83 -9.25
N THR A 159 9.19 20.05 -8.75
CA THR A 159 8.01 20.41 -9.55
C THR A 159 7.31 21.61 -8.93
N SER A 160 6.42 22.27 -9.70
CA SER A 160 5.71 23.44 -9.20
C SER A 160 4.67 23.07 -8.13
N LYS A 161 4.31 24.04 -7.27
CA LYS A 161 3.32 23.82 -6.19
C LYS A 161 1.92 23.51 -6.72
N GLU A 162 1.64 23.90 -7.96
CA GLU A 162 0.39 23.63 -8.65
C GLU A 162 0.25 22.15 -9.06
N GLN A 163 1.38 21.45 -9.24
CA GLN A 163 1.40 20.03 -9.61
C GLN A 163 1.37 19.09 -8.40
N VAL A 164 1.65 19.57 -7.18
CA VAL A 164 1.60 18.78 -5.94
C VAL A 164 0.80 19.52 -4.89
N VAL A 165 -0.44 19.07 -4.70
CA VAL A 165 -1.41 19.64 -3.76
C VAL A 165 -1.50 18.76 -2.52
N GLN A 166 -1.21 19.36 -1.36
CA GLN A 166 -1.46 18.69 -0.08
C GLN A 166 -2.96 18.55 0.14
N CYS A 167 -3.45 17.32 0.18
CA CYS A 167 -4.87 17.01 0.35
C CYS A 167 -5.06 15.57 0.88
N ASP A 168 -5.54 15.45 2.12
CA ASP A 168 -6.20 14.22 2.59
C ASP A 168 -7.62 14.21 2.00
N VAL A 169 -7.81 13.49 0.88
CA VAL A 169 -9.09 13.43 0.16
C VAL A 169 -10.26 12.90 1.01
N MET A 170 -9.97 12.27 2.16
CA MET A 170 -10.99 11.79 3.08
C MET A 170 -11.49 12.90 4.02
N ARG A 171 -10.72 13.98 4.22
CA ARG A 171 -10.98 15.00 5.25
C ARG A 171 -10.97 16.41 4.73
N ASP A 172 -10.02 16.76 3.88
CA ASP A 172 -9.79 18.13 3.44
C ASP A 172 -10.79 18.55 2.38
N SER A 173 -10.94 19.86 2.19
CA SER A 173 -11.67 20.40 1.04
C SER A 173 -10.93 20.01 -0.25
N LEU A 174 -11.67 19.54 -1.24
CA LEU A 174 -11.06 19.19 -2.53
C LEU A 174 -10.70 20.46 -3.31
N PRO A 175 -9.54 20.49 -3.98
CA PRO A 175 -9.20 21.58 -4.89
C PRO A 175 -10.16 21.62 -6.08
N GLN A 176 -10.36 22.80 -6.65
CA GLN A 176 -11.16 22.98 -7.86
C GLN A 176 -10.36 22.52 -9.08
N ILE A 177 -10.47 21.24 -9.41
CA ILE A 177 -9.81 20.59 -10.54
C ILE A 177 -10.89 19.96 -11.41
N SER A 178 -10.76 20.11 -12.73
CA SER A 178 -11.54 19.37 -13.73
C SER A 178 -10.58 18.55 -14.58
N ALA A 179 -10.52 17.24 -14.32
CA ALA A 179 -9.60 16.31 -14.99
C ALA A 179 -10.35 15.39 -15.96
N GLU A 180 -9.73 15.09 -17.11
CA GLU A 180 -10.29 14.11 -18.05
C GLU A 180 -10.06 12.67 -17.58
N ALA A 181 -8.98 12.45 -16.84
CA ALA A 181 -8.73 11.19 -16.16
C ALA A 181 -8.28 11.42 -14.71
N VAL A 182 -8.65 10.50 -13.83
CA VAL A 182 -8.16 10.44 -12.44
C VAL A 182 -7.59 9.06 -12.17
N VAL A 183 -6.34 8.97 -11.73
CA VAL A 183 -5.71 7.70 -11.32
C VAL A 183 -5.57 7.69 -9.81
N LEU A 184 -6.03 6.62 -9.17
CA LEU A 184 -6.03 6.53 -7.72
C LEU A 184 -5.70 5.14 -7.19
N ASP A 185 -5.00 5.11 -6.07
CA ASP A 185 -4.56 3.90 -5.39
C ASP A 185 -4.92 3.97 -3.91
N PRO A 186 -6.17 3.61 -3.55
CA PRO A 186 -6.63 3.68 -2.18
C PRO A 186 -6.06 2.50 -1.40
N PRO A 187 -5.87 2.65 -0.08
CA PRO A 187 -5.77 1.50 0.81
C PRO A 187 -6.96 0.56 0.55
N TRP A 188 -6.69 -0.74 0.41
CA TRP A 188 -7.71 -1.73 0.02
C TRP A 188 -8.68 -2.05 1.16
N TYR A 189 -9.45 -1.06 1.58
CA TYR A 189 -10.49 -1.17 2.58
C TYR A 189 -11.71 -0.36 2.15
N PRO A 190 -12.94 -0.85 2.40
CA PRO A 190 -14.14 -0.26 1.83
C PRO A 190 -14.29 1.24 2.07
N GLU A 191 -13.98 1.74 3.27
CA GLU A 191 -14.13 3.16 3.57
C GLU A 191 -13.11 4.04 2.83
N TYR A 192 -11.91 3.53 2.54
CA TYR A 192 -10.90 4.25 1.77
C TYR A 192 -11.27 4.25 0.28
N ILE A 193 -11.62 3.07 -0.25
CA ILE A 193 -12.09 2.92 -1.64
C ILE A 193 -13.26 3.85 -1.91
N ASN A 194 -14.27 3.87 -1.02
CA ASN A 194 -15.46 4.69 -1.20
C ASN A 194 -15.15 6.20 -1.16
N SER A 195 -14.32 6.65 -0.22
CA SER A 195 -13.92 8.06 -0.12
C SER A 195 -13.05 8.50 -1.30
N PHE A 196 -12.12 7.65 -1.76
CA PHE A 196 -11.27 7.97 -2.91
C PHE A 196 -12.09 8.02 -4.21
N LEU A 197 -12.98 7.05 -4.43
CA LEU A 197 -13.91 7.08 -5.58
C LEU A 197 -14.82 8.32 -5.54
N TRP A 198 -15.33 8.69 -4.36
CA TRP A 198 -16.12 9.91 -4.21
C TRP A 198 -15.31 11.14 -4.60
N ALA A 199 -14.07 11.27 -4.09
CA ALA A 199 -13.21 12.42 -4.37
C ALA A 199 -12.84 12.51 -5.85
N ALA A 200 -12.46 11.38 -6.45
CA ALA A 200 -12.18 11.30 -7.88
C ALA A 200 -13.40 11.66 -8.72
N CYS A 201 -14.61 11.27 -8.32
CA CYS A 201 -15.83 11.68 -9.00
C CYS A 201 -16.06 13.20 -8.92
N GLN A 202 -15.67 13.88 -7.83
CA GLN A 202 -15.80 15.34 -7.76
C GLN A 202 -14.81 16.08 -8.68
N ILE A 203 -13.65 15.48 -8.94
CA ILE A 203 -12.53 16.09 -9.70
C ILE A 203 -12.56 15.70 -11.19
N CYS A 204 -13.02 14.49 -11.50
CA CYS A 204 -13.13 13.99 -12.87
C CYS A 204 -14.30 14.68 -13.57
N GLN A 205 -14.15 15.18 -14.79
CA GLN A 205 -15.26 15.75 -15.54
C GLN A 205 -16.29 14.68 -15.96
N VAL A 206 -17.54 15.09 -16.23
CA VAL A 206 -18.52 14.19 -16.85
C VAL A 206 -18.01 13.78 -18.24
N GLY A 207 -18.09 12.49 -18.55
CA GLY A 207 -17.50 11.85 -19.72
C GLY A 207 -16.05 11.35 -19.51
N GLY A 208 -15.37 11.84 -18.47
CA GLY A 208 -14.01 11.44 -18.13
C GLY A 208 -13.91 10.07 -17.45
N TYR A 209 -12.67 9.64 -17.19
CA TYR A 209 -12.36 8.30 -16.70
C TYR A 209 -11.70 8.30 -15.31
N ILE A 210 -12.01 7.28 -14.52
CA ILE A 210 -11.38 7.04 -13.22
C ILE A 210 -10.74 5.66 -13.26
N LEU A 211 -9.42 5.63 -13.13
CA LEU A 211 -8.60 4.43 -13.08
C LEU A 211 -8.26 4.15 -11.61
N ILE A 212 -8.73 3.02 -11.10
CA ILE A 212 -8.58 2.65 -9.69
C ILE A 212 -7.99 1.24 -9.58
N SER A 213 -7.00 1.12 -8.69
CA SER A 213 -6.53 -0.17 -8.20
C SER A 213 -7.52 -0.76 -7.19
N LEU A 214 -7.95 -2.00 -7.43
CA LEU A 214 -8.84 -2.74 -6.54
C LEU A 214 -8.27 -4.11 -6.14
N PRO A 215 -8.50 -4.56 -4.89
CA PRO A 215 -7.99 -5.84 -4.40
C PRO A 215 -8.56 -7.02 -5.21
N PRO A 216 -7.74 -7.96 -5.71
CA PRO A 216 -8.24 -9.19 -6.33
C PRO A 216 -8.90 -10.11 -5.30
N LEU A 217 -9.63 -11.13 -5.79
CA LEU A 217 -10.37 -12.07 -4.94
C LEU A 217 -9.49 -12.79 -3.91
N GLY A 218 -8.22 -13.07 -4.22
CA GLY A 218 -7.30 -13.74 -3.32
C GLY A 218 -6.75 -12.87 -2.19
N THR A 219 -7.09 -11.58 -2.13
CA THR A 219 -6.55 -10.66 -1.13
C THR A 219 -6.91 -11.06 0.30
N ARG A 220 -8.17 -11.40 0.57
CA ARG A 220 -8.69 -11.77 1.90
C ARG A 220 -10.12 -12.35 1.82
N PRO A 221 -10.65 -12.96 2.90
CA PRO A 221 -12.04 -13.39 2.95
C PRO A 221 -13.05 -12.26 2.72
N GLY A 222 -14.14 -12.57 2.01
CA GLY A 222 -15.25 -11.64 1.74
C GLY A 222 -15.07 -10.73 0.52
N MET A 223 -14.03 -10.93 -0.32
CA MET A 223 -13.75 -10.00 -1.44
C MET A 223 -14.86 -9.94 -2.48
N GLU A 224 -15.56 -11.03 -2.75
CA GLU A 224 -16.71 -10.99 -3.66
C GLU A 224 -17.80 -10.03 -3.20
N ARG A 225 -18.09 -10.02 -1.89
CA ARG A 225 -19.07 -9.10 -1.29
C ARG A 225 -18.57 -7.67 -1.35
N GLU A 226 -17.33 -7.43 -0.96
CA GLU A 226 -16.72 -6.09 -1.03
C GLU A 226 -16.70 -5.55 -2.47
N TRP A 227 -16.41 -6.37 -3.48
CA TRP A 227 -16.50 -5.99 -4.90
C TRP A 227 -17.92 -5.57 -5.31
N LYS A 228 -18.93 -6.35 -4.95
CA LYS A 228 -20.34 -6.01 -5.22
C LYS A 228 -20.73 -4.68 -4.56
N GLU A 229 -20.30 -4.47 -3.32
CA GLU A 229 -20.53 -3.22 -2.59
C GLU A 229 -19.83 -2.04 -3.26
N THR A 230 -18.58 -2.20 -3.71
CA THR A 230 -17.83 -1.15 -4.44
C THR A 230 -18.50 -0.79 -5.77
N LEU A 231 -18.96 -1.77 -6.56
CA LEU A 231 -19.65 -1.49 -7.83
C LEU A 231 -20.99 -0.79 -7.61
N ASN A 232 -21.74 -1.19 -6.57
CA ASN A 232 -22.98 -0.51 -6.19
C ASN A 232 -22.72 0.93 -5.75
N TRP A 233 -21.68 1.16 -4.94
CA TRP A 233 -21.27 2.49 -4.54
C TRP A 233 -20.87 3.36 -5.73
N ALA A 234 -20.03 2.84 -6.63
CA ALA A 234 -19.60 3.52 -7.85
C ALA A 234 -20.80 4.01 -8.68
N LYS A 235 -21.80 3.12 -8.86
CA LYS A 235 -23.05 3.48 -9.56
C LYS A 235 -23.80 4.61 -8.86
N GLN A 236 -23.92 4.58 -7.53
CA GLN A 236 -24.62 5.61 -6.76
C GLN A 236 -23.98 6.99 -6.91
N ILE A 237 -22.66 7.06 -7.03
CA ILE A 237 -21.94 8.34 -7.20
C ILE A 237 -21.79 8.78 -8.67
N GLY A 238 -22.42 8.09 -9.62
CA GLY A 238 -22.48 8.49 -11.03
C GLY A 238 -21.45 7.83 -11.95
N LEU A 239 -20.81 6.75 -11.49
CA LEU A 239 -19.80 6.01 -12.24
C LEU A 239 -20.38 4.73 -12.86
N THR A 240 -19.95 4.42 -14.07
CA THR A 240 -20.23 3.13 -14.72
C THR A 240 -18.93 2.41 -14.99
N LEU A 241 -18.85 1.11 -14.68
CA LEU A 241 -17.67 0.30 -14.98
C LEU A 241 -17.50 0.21 -16.50
N TYR A 242 -16.42 0.77 -17.01
CA TYR A 242 -16.07 0.77 -18.43
C TYR A 242 -15.23 -0.47 -18.78
N ARG A 243 -14.24 -0.78 -17.95
CA ARG A 243 -13.35 -1.94 -18.14
C ARG A 243 -12.83 -2.47 -16.81
N LEU A 244 -12.57 -3.77 -16.74
CA LEU A 244 -11.89 -4.42 -15.63
C LEU A 244 -10.77 -5.29 -16.18
N ASP A 245 -9.53 -4.95 -15.85
CA ASP A 245 -8.35 -5.72 -16.19
C ASP A 245 -7.85 -6.43 -14.92
N GLU A 246 -8.08 -7.74 -14.82
CA GLU A 246 -7.72 -8.53 -13.63
C GLU A 246 -6.20 -8.68 -13.48
N LEU A 247 -5.70 -8.51 -12.25
CA LEU A 247 -4.28 -8.60 -11.89
C LEU A 247 -3.36 -7.68 -12.73
N ALA A 248 -3.90 -6.65 -13.40
CA ALA A 248 -3.15 -5.83 -14.33
C ALA A 248 -2.00 -5.03 -13.70
N LEU A 249 -2.12 -4.61 -12.44
CA LEU A 249 -1.15 -3.70 -11.82
C LEU A 249 -0.26 -4.43 -10.83
N SER A 250 1.05 -4.43 -11.05
CA SER A 250 2.06 -4.93 -10.13
C SER A 250 2.55 -3.83 -9.18
N TYR A 251 2.91 -4.23 -7.96
CA TYR A 251 3.44 -3.34 -6.91
C TYR A 251 4.86 -3.70 -6.54
N GLN A 252 5.68 -2.69 -6.28
CA GLN A 252 6.93 -2.91 -5.55
C GLN A 252 6.62 -3.26 -4.10
N THR A 253 7.26 -4.31 -3.61
CA THR A 253 7.11 -4.79 -2.22
C THR A 253 7.95 -3.88 -1.33
N PRO A 254 7.32 -3.06 -0.46
CA PRO A 254 8.02 -2.11 0.37
C PRO A 254 8.84 -2.83 1.45
N ILE A 255 9.88 -2.16 1.96
CA ILE A 255 10.79 -2.75 2.95
C ILE A 255 10.06 -3.20 4.22
N PHE A 256 9.03 -2.46 4.66
CA PHE A 256 8.22 -2.84 5.82
C PHE A 256 7.50 -4.18 5.61
N GLU A 257 7.04 -4.48 4.38
CA GLU A 257 6.36 -5.73 4.07
C GLU A 257 7.37 -6.88 3.93
N LEU A 258 8.52 -6.63 3.30
CA LEU A 258 9.62 -7.59 3.27
C LEU A 258 10.06 -7.99 4.68
N ASN A 259 10.16 -7.03 5.59
CA ASN A 259 10.53 -7.30 6.98
C ASN A 259 9.43 -8.06 7.73
N SER A 260 8.15 -7.80 7.43
CA SER A 260 7.01 -8.58 7.94
C SER A 260 7.10 -10.04 7.52
N LEU A 261 7.33 -10.29 6.23
CA LEU A 261 7.47 -11.62 5.65
C LEU A 261 8.68 -12.36 6.24
N LYS A 262 9.83 -11.69 6.39
CA LYS A 262 11.00 -12.28 7.07
C LYS A 262 10.71 -12.66 8.51
N ALA A 263 9.95 -11.83 9.24
CA ALA A 263 9.54 -12.11 10.62
C ALA A 263 8.54 -13.30 10.71
N GLU A 264 7.85 -13.62 9.62
CA GLU A 264 7.05 -14.85 9.45
C GLU A 264 7.89 -16.06 8.97
N GLY A 265 9.21 -15.90 8.77
CA GLY A 265 10.10 -16.93 8.26
C GLY A 265 10.07 -17.08 6.73
N ILE A 266 9.47 -16.13 6.02
CA ILE A 266 9.32 -16.14 4.56
C ILE A 266 10.31 -15.15 3.94
N SER A 267 11.40 -15.67 3.37
CA SER A 267 12.45 -14.87 2.75
C SER A 267 12.42 -14.89 1.21
N GLN A 268 11.67 -15.81 0.60
CA GLN A 268 11.63 -16.03 -0.84
C GLN A 268 10.38 -15.41 -1.47
N VAL A 269 10.31 -14.09 -1.51
CA VAL A 269 9.19 -13.38 -2.13
C VAL A 269 9.72 -12.41 -3.16
N SER A 270 9.13 -12.44 -4.35
CA SER A 270 9.44 -11.48 -5.41
C SER A 270 9.30 -10.06 -4.88
N LYS A 271 10.15 -9.16 -5.37
CA LYS A 271 9.97 -7.73 -5.12
C LYS A 271 8.70 -7.18 -5.74
N GLU A 272 8.03 -7.92 -6.63
CA GLU A 272 6.77 -7.51 -7.27
C GLU A 272 5.67 -8.56 -7.17
N TRP A 273 5.60 -9.29 -6.06
CA TRP A 273 4.64 -10.38 -5.89
C TRP A 273 3.18 -9.91 -5.89
N ARG A 274 2.92 -8.72 -5.36
CA ARG A 274 1.57 -8.19 -5.14
C ARG A 274 1.03 -7.60 -6.44
N ARG A 275 -0.18 -8.03 -6.81
CA ARG A 275 -0.91 -7.50 -7.97
C ARG A 275 -2.29 -6.98 -7.60
N SER A 276 -2.85 -6.08 -8.39
CA SER A 276 -4.23 -5.64 -8.24
C SER A 276 -4.97 -5.64 -9.57
N ASN A 277 -6.30 -5.58 -9.47
CA ASN A 277 -7.15 -5.35 -10.62
C ASN A 277 -7.12 -3.85 -10.95
N LEU A 278 -7.08 -3.53 -12.24
CA LEU A 278 -7.37 -2.18 -12.72
C LEU A 278 -8.84 -2.11 -13.12
N ALA A 279 -9.64 -1.40 -12.33
CA ALA A 279 -10.99 -1.03 -12.76
C ALA A 279 -10.95 0.38 -13.36
N ILE A 280 -11.52 0.52 -14.54
CA ILE A 280 -11.71 1.79 -15.22
C ILE A 280 -13.20 2.09 -15.20
N PHE A 281 -13.56 3.21 -14.56
CA PHE A 281 -14.91 3.73 -14.56
C PHE A 281 -14.99 4.93 -15.48
N GLN A 282 -16.15 5.12 -16.13
CA GLN A 282 -16.51 6.36 -16.78
C GLN A 282 -17.45 7.15 -15.87
N ARG A 283 -17.19 8.45 -15.71
CA ARG A 283 -18.12 9.36 -15.04
C ARG A 283 -19.24 9.73 -16.00
N THR A 284 -20.46 9.27 -15.73
CA THR A 284 -21.57 9.41 -16.69
C THR A 284 -22.46 10.61 -16.41
N HIS A 285 -22.54 11.06 -15.16
CA HIS A 285 -23.37 12.21 -14.77
C HIS A 285 -22.91 12.77 -13.42
N GLN A 286 -23.31 14.01 -13.14
CA GLN A 286 -23.13 14.64 -11.83
C GLN A 286 -24.10 14.03 -10.82
N THR A 287 -23.61 13.78 -9.61
CA THR A 287 -24.43 13.41 -8.45
C THR A 287 -24.14 14.34 -7.27
N PHE A 288 -25.05 14.39 -6.29
CA PHE A 288 -24.91 15.20 -5.08
C PHE A 288 -24.79 14.32 -3.82
N VAL A 289 -24.19 13.14 -3.97
CA VAL A 289 -23.98 12.22 -2.85
C VAL A 289 -22.98 12.85 -1.86
N PRO A 290 -23.30 12.91 -0.56
CA PRO A 290 -22.37 13.47 0.43
C PRO A 290 -21.10 12.61 0.52
N ARG A 291 -20.00 13.26 0.94
CA ARG A 291 -18.74 12.55 1.21
C ARG A 291 -18.98 11.43 2.24
N PRO A 292 -18.47 10.22 2.02
CA PRO A 292 -18.50 9.17 3.04
C PRO A 292 -17.82 9.63 4.33
N THR A 293 -18.52 9.48 5.45
CA THR A 293 -17.95 9.77 6.77
C THR A 293 -17.03 8.66 7.21
N VAL A 294 -15.82 9.01 7.65
CA VAL A 294 -14.83 8.07 8.15
C VAL A 294 -14.76 8.24 9.67
N SER A 295 -15.24 7.24 10.42
CA SER A 295 -15.42 7.33 11.87
C SER A 295 -14.12 7.27 12.69
N HIS A 296 -12.96 7.15 12.05
CA HIS A 296 -11.70 6.89 12.75
C HIS A 296 -10.97 8.20 13.10
N GLN A 297 -10.98 8.54 14.40
CA GLN A 297 -9.95 9.40 14.98
C GLN A 297 -8.60 8.67 14.85
N GLN A 298 -7.85 9.01 13.80
CA GLN A 298 -6.48 8.53 13.70
C GLN A 298 -5.64 9.23 14.75
N ALA A 299 -4.79 8.47 15.44
CA ALA A 299 -3.79 9.06 16.30
C ALA A 299 -2.94 10.05 15.47
N LYS A 300 -2.60 11.19 16.06
CA LYS A 300 -1.65 12.12 15.44
C LYS A 300 -0.25 11.55 15.62
N TRP A 301 0.49 11.47 14.53
CA TRP A 301 1.87 10.97 14.52
C TRP A 301 2.80 12.09 14.07
N ILE A 302 3.87 12.30 14.83
CA ILE A 302 4.97 13.19 14.46
C ILE A 302 6.01 12.32 13.75
N GLU A 303 6.48 12.78 12.60
CA GLU A 303 7.54 12.09 11.85
C GLU A 303 8.89 12.74 12.11
N GLU A 304 9.90 11.90 12.35
CA GLU A 304 11.31 12.27 12.39
C GLU A 304 12.08 11.38 11.40
N LEU A 305 13.12 11.93 10.78
CA LEU A 305 14.02 11.19 9.91
C LEU A 305 15.36 10.98 10.62
N LEU A 306 15.77 9.72 10.74
CA LEU A 306 17.03 9.35 11.37
C LEU A 306 17.78 8.36 10.49
N ASP A 307 18.97 8.72 10.02
CA ASP A 307 19.83 7.86 9.18
C ASP A 307 19.08 7.23 7.99
N GLY A 308 18.16 7.98 7.38
CA GLY A 308 17.32 7.53 6.26
C GLY A 308 16.09 6.72 6.66
N VAL A 309 15.92 6.39 7.94
CA VAL A 309 14.73 5.72 8.49
C VAL A 309 13.71 6.75 8.93
N ARG A 310 12.51 6.69 8.35
CA ARG A 310 11.34 7.44 8.83
C ARG A 310 10.82 6.80 10.11
N ILE A 311 10.69 7.58 11.18
CA ILE A 311 10.21 7.17 12.49
C ILE A 311 8.98 8.01 12.83
N ARG A 312 7.86 7.33 13.11
CA ARG A 312 6.62 7.95 13.55
C ARG A 312 6.44 7.74 15.05
N VAL A 313 6.35 8.84 15.78
CA VAL A 313 6.07 8.85 17.23
C VAL A 313 4.67 9.38 17.47
N LYS A 314 3.87 8.65 18.24
CA LYS A 314 2.49 9.00 18.54
C LYS A 314 2.47 10.24 19.43
N GLN A 315 1.71 11.24 19.04
CA GLN A 315 1.51 12.43 19.84
C GLN A 315 0.64 12.09 21.05
N GLN A 316 1.19 12.25 22.24
CA GLN A 316 0.48 12.06 23.50
C GLN A 316 0.36 13.40 24.24
N ASN A 317 -0.83 13.75 24.67
CA ASN A 317 -1.07 14.94 25.49
C ASN A 317 -0.82 14.59 26.96
N VAL A 318 0.45 14.52 27.36
CA VAL A 318 0.83 14.23 28.74
C VAL A 318 1.47 15.45 29.37
N THR A 319 0.96 15.85 30.54
CA THR A 319 1.47 16.97 31.35
C THR A 319 2.51 16.55 32.39
N LYS A 320 2.80 15.25 32.48
CA LYS A 320 3.74 14.66 33.46
C LYS A 320 4.98 14.14 32.76
N PHE A 321 6.12 14.16 33.47
CA PHE A 321 7.33 13.48 33.02
C PHE A 321 7.08 11.97 33.01
N LEU A 322 7.20 11.34 31.84
CA LEU A 322 7.02 9.90 31.66
C LEU A 322 8.30 9.29 31.06
N GLU A 323 8.54 8.02 31.38
CA GLU A 323 9.71 7.27 30.94
C GLU A 323 9.78 7.16 29.40
N PRO A 324 10.82 7.69 28.73
CA PRO A 324 10.94 7.65 27.26
C PRO A 324 11.50 6.33 26.73
N SER A 325 11.62 5.28 27.56
CA SER A 325 12.16 3.99 27.12
C SER A 325 11.24 3.31 26.10
N LEU A 326 11.85 2.68 25.10
CA LEU A 326 11.13 1.83 24.15
C LEU A 326 10.89 0.46 24.79
N LYS A 327 9.63 0.03 24.80
CA LYS A 327 9.23 -1.28 25.31
C LYS A 327 8.79 -2.14 24.12
N SER A 328 9.41 -3.32 24.01
CA SER A 328 9.05 -4.30 22.98
C SER A 328 7.60 -4.72 23.13
N ILE A 329 6.85 -4.74 22.02
CA ILE A 329 5.45 -5.18 21.98
C ILE A 329 5.37 -6.67 21.61
N LEU A 330 6.34 -7.18 20.86
CA LEU A 330 6.38 -8.54 20.34
C LEU A 330 7.83 -8.97 20.07
N PRO A 331 8.10 -10.29 20.04
CA PRO A 331 9.44 -10.80 19.75
C PRO A 331 10.01 -10.24 18.44
N GLY A 332 11.24 -9.72 18.50
CA GLY A 332 11.93 -9.14 17.34
C GLY A 332 11.44 -7.75 16.91
N ASP A 333 10.47 -7.17 17.61
CA ASP A 333 9.88 -5.84 17.40
C ASP A 333 9.25 -5.58 16.02
N VAL A 334 9.32 -6.52 15.08
CA VAL A 334 8.78 -6.38 13.72
C VAL A 334 7.37 -6.96 13.66
N LEU A 335 6.41 -6.14 13.23
CA LEU A 335 5.02 -6.58 13.07
C LEU A 335 4.91 -7.61 11.94
N GLN A 336 4.44 -8.83 12.23
CA GLN A 336 4.35 -9.92 11.24
C GLN A 336 3.28 -9.67 10.17
N SER A 337 2.25 -8.88 10.47
CA SER A 337 1.27 -8.43 9.47
C SER A 337 1.11 -6.91 9.48
N VAL A 338 1.31 -6.27 8.33
CA VAL A 338 1.09 -4.83 8.15
C VAL A 338 -0.39 -4.46 7.98
N SER A 339 -1.28 -5.44 8.07
CA SER A 339 -2.73 -5.23 8.06
C SER A 339 -3.15 -4.27 9.17
N ARG A 340 -4.07 -3.35 8.87
CA ARG A 340 -4.67 -2.49 9.90
C ARG A 340 -5.42 -3.28 10.99
N ARG A 341 -5.78 -4.53 10.68
CA ARG A 341 -6.56 -5.42 11.56
C ARG A 341 -5.67 -6.18 12.55
N ASP A 342 -4.34 -6.04 12.45
CA ASP A 342 -3.43 -6.68 13.40
C ASP A 342 -3.67 -6.11 14.82
N ARG A 343 -3.83 -7.02 15.79
CA ARG A 343 -4.16 -6.69 17.18
C ARG A 343 -3.04 -5.93 17.90
N HIS A 344 -1.81 -5.98 17.43
CA HIS A 344 -0.68 -5.29 18.06
C HIS A 344 -0.55 -3.85 17.56
N ARG A 345 -1.14 -3.53 16.40
CA ARG A 345 -1.10 -2.17 15.80
C ARG A 345 -1.58 -1.06 16.76
N PRO A 346 -2.66 -1.22 17.54
CA PRO A 346 -3.10 -0.20 18.49
C PRO A 346 -2.14 0.04 19.65
N LEU A 347 -1.28 -0.93 19.97
CA LEU A 347 -0.31 -0.88 21.07
C LEU A 347 0.93 -0.05 20.72
N ALA A 348 1.16 0.24 19.45
CA ALA A 348 2.31 1.01 18.99
C ALA A 348 2.18 2.49 19.38
N ASP A 349 3.27 3.02 19.93
CA ASP A 349 3.53 4.43 20.19
C ASP A 349 4.71 4.97 19.36
N VAL A 350 5.60 4.08 18.92
CA VAL A 350 6.68 4.38 17.98
C VAL A 350 6.66 3.34 16.86
N TRP A 351 6.76 3.78 15.61
CA TRP A 351 6.77 2.90 14.43
C TRP A 351 7.79 3.38 13.41
N THR A 352 8.65 2.48 12.93
CA THR A 352 9.61 2.78 11.86
C THR A 352 9.11 2.37 10.48
N SER A 353 9.65 3.00 9.44
CA SER A 353 9.50 2.60 8.03
C SER A 353 9.99 1.19 7.71
N GLY A 354 10.79 0.57 8.60
CA GLY A 354 11.19 -0.84 8.53
C GLY A 354 10.22 -1.81 9.21
N ASN A 355 9.06 -1.32 9.65
CA ASN A 355 8.00 -2.04 10.38
C ASN A 355 8.31 -2.47 11.82
N ARG A 356 9.24 -1.78 12.49
CA ARG A 356 9.46 -2.02 13.93
C ARG A 356 8.48 -1.21 14.75
N ILE A 357 7.88 -1.83 15.77
CA ILE A 357 6.91 -1.18 16.67
C ILE A 357 7.30 -1.30 18.14
N PHE A 358 7.08 -0.21 18.87
CA PHE A 358 7.38 -0.13 20.30
C PHE A 358 6.27 0.61 21.04
N ALA A 359 6.07 0.24 22.31
CA ALA A 359 5.30 1.02 23.25
C ALA A 359 6.23 2.05 23.92
N CYS A 360 5.72 3.25 24.18
CA CYS A 360 6.49 4.33 24.79
C CYS A 360 5.56 5.28 25.55
N GLN A 361 5.75 5.35 26.87
CA GLN A 361 4.95 6.23 27.72
C GLN A 361 5.42 7.69 27.63
N GLY A 362 6.72 7.92 27.41
CA GLY A 362 7.34 9.24 27.33
C GLY A 362 7.51 9.77 25.91
N CYS A 363 6.53 9.61 25.02
CA CYS A 363 6.66 10.00 23.59
C CYS A 363 7.11 11.44 23.37
N GLY A 364 6.62 12.40 24.18
CA GLY A 364 7.03 13.80 24.07
C GLY A 364 8.50 14.03 24.44
N ILE A 365 9.01 13.31 25.44
CA ILE A 365 10.41 13.39 25.86
C ILE A 365 11.30 12.71 24.82
N LEU A 366 10.85 11.57 24.29
CA LEU A 366 11.53 10.86 23.21
C LEU A 366 11.71 11.78 21.98
N LEU A 367 10.68 12.53 21.59
CA LEU A 367 10.77 13.53 20.52
C LEU A 367 11.78 14.65 20.82
N LEU A 368 11.82 15.17 22.06
CA LEU A 368 12.82 16.17 22.45
C LEU A 368 14.25 15.63 22.41
N THR A 369 14.44 14.33 22.64
CA THR A 369 15.75 13.70 22.48
C THR A 369 16.14 13.56 21.01
N TYR A 370 15.18 13.34 20.10
CA TYR A 370 15.42 13.33 18.65
C TYR A 370 15.75 14.72 18.11
N SER A 371 14.98 15.74 18.48
CA SER A 371 15.08 17.09 17.91
C SER A 371 16.36 17.86 18.33
N ARG A 372 17.10 17.37 19.34
CA ARG A 372 18.29 18.04 19.90
C ARG A 372 19.63 17.58 19.32
N ARG A 373 19.65 16.77 18.24
CA ARG A 373 20.91 16.49 17.53
C ARG A 373 21.35 17.68 16.68
N CYS A 374 22.37 18.37 17.21
CA CYS A 374 23.23 19.31 16.51
C CYS A 374 23.98 18.59 15.37
N PRO A 375 24.28 19.22 14.21
CA PRO A 375 24.98 18.60 13.08
C PRO A 375 26.44 18.18 13.36
N TYR A 376 26.92 18.34 14.60
CA TYR A 376 28.27 17.95 15.01
C TYR A 376 28.25 17.06 16.25
N GLY A 377 28.44 15.75 16.04
CA GLY A 377 29.28 14.91 16.90
C GLY A 377 28.74 14.38 18.23
N LYS A 378 28.61 13.05 18.27
CA LYS A 378 28.67 12.11 19.42
C LYS A 378 27.51 12.06 20.45
N ASN A 379 26.72 11.00 20.25
CA ASN A 379 25.97 10.13 21.16
C ASN A 379 25.83 10.52 22.65
N ARG A 380 24.57 10.67 23.06
CA ARG A 380 24.06 10.08 24.29
C ARG A 380 23.01 9.02 23.89
N ASP A 381 23.16 7.82 24.43
CA ASP A 381 22.38 6.56 24.23
C ASP A 381 22.38 5.86 22.86
N SER A 382 23.52 5.28 22.45
CA SER A 382 23.66 4.46 21.23
C SER A 382 22.68 3.28 21.12
N SER A 383 22.20 2.72 22.22
CA SER A 383 21.38 1.49 22.22
C SER A 383 19.97 1.68 21.66
N VAL A 384 19.31 2.81 21.97
CA VAL A 384 17.98 3.12 21.42
C VAL A 384 18.07 3.40 19.92
N TRP A 385 19.16 4.05 19.50
CA TRP A 385 19.43 4.38 18.10
C TRP A 385 19.65 3.14 17.25
N GLU A 386 20.53 2.24 17.68
CA GLU A 386 20.78 0.96 17.00
C GLU A 386 19.50 0.13 16.89
N THR A 387 18.63 0.18 17.90
CA THR A 387 17.36 -0.56 17.89
C THR A 387 16.39 -0.03 16.83
N LEU A 388 16.34 1.29 16.60
CA LEU A 388 15.41 1.91 15.65
C LEU A 388 15.89 1.87 14.20
N THR A 389 17.21 1.91 13.98
CA THR A 389 17.81 1.92 12.63
C THR A 389 18.31 0.57 12.16
N ALA A 390 18.28 -0.47 13.01
CA ALA A 390 18.56 -1.84 12.60
C ALA A 390 17.50 -2.33 11.58
N VAL A 391 17.95 -2.48 10.33
CA VAL A 391 17.17 -2.87 9.14
C VAL A 391 16.89 -4.37 9.09
#